data_AF-A0A4S5ETX5-F1
#
_entry.id   AF-A0A4S5ETX5-F1
#
_cell.length_a   1.000
_cell.length_b   1.000
_cell.length_c   1.000
_cell.angle_alpha   90.00
_cell.angle_beta   90.00
_cell.angle_gamma   90.00
#
_symmetry.space_group_name_H-M   'P 1'
#
loop_
_entity.id
_entity.type
_entity.pdbx_description
1 polymer ?
#
loop_
_entity_poly.entity_id
_entity_poly.type
_entity_poly.pdbx_seq_one_letter_code
_entity_poly.pdbx_strand_id
1 'polypeptide(L)'
;MLIVMSWLREYAEGLPPTRAVADALIRAGFEVEGLRGVGGDVSGVVVGEIVGFELVETKKKAVRWCQVRVAGGEDPSASGVRGVICGAHNFAVGDRVPVALPGAVLPGGFAITARKTYGHVSDGMICSARELGLGEDHDGILVLPPSAPLGADVTELLDRADEILDIAVTPDRGYALSVRGIAREAATAFRLPFTDPGAPPSAQTPTGDAASGRPATGEAEIGEAAGAAYPVVVEDTAGCDRYVARVVTGVDPAAVTPLGWSRRLSLSGMRPISVPVDVTNAVLIGLGQPLHAFDRAKLTGAIVVRRAAAGETLRTLDGVERTLDPEDLVIADDTGPIALAGVMGGASTEISAQTTDIVLEAAHFDPISVARTARRHRLSSEASRRFERG
;
A
#
# COMPACT_ATOMS: atom_id res chain seq x y z
N MET A 1 6.06 12.29 -7.08
CA MET A 1 5.37 11.64 -5.94
C MET A 1 3.93 11.56 -6.33
N LEU A 2 3.33 10.37 -6.25
CA LEU A 2 1.98 10.13 -6.70
C LEU A 2 0.98 10.33 -5.55
N ILE A 3 0.00 11.21 -5.76
CA ILE A 3 -1.05 11.52 -4.78
C ILE A 3 -2.41 11.17 -5.39
N VAL A 4 -3.13 10.30 -4.71
CA VAL A 4 -4.52 9.94 -5.04
C VAL A 4 -5.46 11.05 -4.56
N MET A 5 -6.27 11.60 -5.46
CA MET A 5 -7.08 12.78 -5.17
C MET A 5 -8.22 12.51 -4.19
N SER A 6 -8.86 11.33 -4.24
CA SER A 6 -9.83 10.95 -3.20
C SER A 6 -9.22 11.01 -1.80
N TRP A 7 -8.02 10.47 -1.61
CA TRP A 7 -7.32 10.48 -0.33
C TRP A 7 -6.92 11.90 0.11
N LEU A 8 -6.45 12.73 -0.82
CA LEU A 8 -6.15 14.14 -0.52
C LEU A 8 -7.40 14.91 -0.06
N ARG A 9 -8.56 14.64 -0.66
CA ARG A 9 -9.85 15.28 -0.31
C ARG A 9 -10.37 14.87 1.07
N GLU A 10 -9.97 13.71 1.60
CA GLU A 10 -10.31 13.32 2.98
C GLU A 10 -9.71 14.28 4.01
N TYR A 11 -8.57 14.90 3.70
CA TYR A 11 -7.91 15.85 4.61
C TYR A 11 -8.25 17.32 4.30
N ALA A 12 -8.75 17.59 3.10
CA ALA A 12 -9.12 18.92 2.63
C ALA A 12 -10.44 18.87 1.84
N GLU A 13 -11.55 18.87 2.58
CA GLU A 13 -12.89 18.82 1.98
C GLU A 13 -13.20 20.11 1.19
N GLY A 14 -13.97 19.98 0.11
CA GLY A 14 -14.41 21.14 -0.70
C GLY A 14 -13.40 21.59 -1.76
N LEU A 15 -12.31 20.85 -1.99
CA LEU A 15 -11.38 21.16 -3.07
C LEU A 15 -12.08 21.19 -4.45
N PRO A 16 -11.68 22.11 -5.35
CA PRO A 16 -12.23 22.17 -6.71
C PRO A 16 -11.80 20.96 -7.55
N PRO A 17 -12.21 20.85 -8.83
CA PRO A 17 -11.71 19.83 -9.74
C PRO A 17 -10.18 19.76 -9.77
N THR A 18 -9.64 18.56 -9.97
CA THR A 18 -8.20 18.28 -9.77
C THR A 18 -7.29 19.18 -10.60
N ARG A 19 -7.69 19.56 -11.81
CA ARG A 19 -6.94 20.53 -12.62
C ARG A 19 -6.72 21.87 -11.92
N ALA A 20 -7.75 22.40 -11.26
CA ALA A 20 -7.63 23.65 -10.51
C ALA A 20 -6.70 23.48 -9.30
N VAL A 21 -6.75 22.32 -8.63
CA VAL A 21 -5.83 21.98 -7.54
C VAL A 21 -4.38 21.94 -8.02
N ALA A 22 -4.11 21.27 -9.14
CA ALA A 22 -2.79 21.25 -9.78
C ALA A 22 -2.28 22.67 -10.07
N ASP A 23 -3.10 23.50 -10.72
CA ASP A 23 -2.69 24.87 -11.05
C ASP A 23 -2.42 25.72 -9.79
N ALA A 24 -3.15 25.47 -8.69
CA ALA A 24 -2.92 26.15 -7.42
C ALA A 24 -1.62 25.69 -6.74
N LEU A 25 -1.32 24.40 -6.75
CA LEU A 25 -0.05 23.86 -6.25
C LEU A 25 1.14 24.40 -7.06
N ILE A 26 1.00 24.52 -8.39
CA ILE A 26 2.02 25.15 -9.25
C ILE A 26 2.28 26.60 -8.81
N ARG A 27 1.21 27.40 -8.58
CA ARG A 27 1.36 28.76 -8.06
C ARG A 27 1.99 28.81 -6.67
N ALA A 28 1.82 27.77 -5.86
CA ALA A 28 2.45 27.63 -4.55
C ALA A 28 3.92 27.16 -4.61
N GLY A 29 4.44 26.86 -5.81
CA GLY A 29 5.84 26.49 -6.04
C GLY A 29 6.09 24.98 -6.18
N PHE A 30 5.05 24.16 -6.32
CA PHE A 30 5.21 22.73 -6.63
C PHE A 30 5.31 22.47 -8.13
N GLU A 31 6.14 21.52 -8.51
CA GLU A 31 6.20 21.04 -9.90
C GLU A 31 5.23 19.87 -10.07
N VAL A 32 4.09 20.13 -10.74
CA VAL A 32 3.13 19.06 -11.09
C VAL A 32 3.52 18.51 -12.46
N GLU A 33 4.13 17.32 -12.46
CA GLU A 33 4.65 16.65 -13.65
C GLU A 33 3.54 15.95 -14.46
N GLY A 34 2.44 15.57 -13.80
CA GLY A 34 1.38 14.82 -14.46
C GLY A 34 0.04 14.83 -13.73
N LEU A 35 -1.00 14.66 -14.53
CA LEU A 35 -2.37 14.37 -14.10
C LEU A 35 -2.84 13.13 -14.87
N ARG A 36 -3.26 12.08 -14.16
CA ARG A 36 -3.81 10.87 -14.80
C ARG A 36 -5.12 10.46 -14.16
N GLY A 37 -6.13 10.17 -14.98
CA GLY A 37 -7.35 9.49 -14.55
C GLY A 37 -7.10 7.99 -14.45
N VAL A 38 -7.74 7.33 -13.49
CA VAL A 38 -7.67 5.87 -13.32
C VAL A 38 -9.07 5.30 -13.11
N GLY A 39 -9.33 4.12 -13.68
CA GLY A 39 -10.59 3.38 -13.50
C GLY A 39 -11.81 3.94 -14.25
N GLY A 40 -11.68 5.05 -14.98
CA GLY A 40 -12.77 5.65 -15.75
C GLY A 40 -13.09 4.94 -17.07
N ASP A 41 -12.25 4.01 -17.50
CA ASP A 41 -12.33 3.27 -18.75
C ASP A 41 -12.70 1.78 -18.57
N VAL A 42 -13.05 1.38 -17.35
CA VAL A 42 -13.48 0.02 -17.02
C VAL A 42 -15.00 -0.04 -16.96
N SER A 43 -15.61 -1.00 -17.66
CA SER A 43 -17.06 -1.26 -17.57
C SER A 43 -17.39 -2.73 -17.79
N GLY A 44 -18.53 -3.19 -17.26
CA GLY A 44 -19.01 -4.56 -17.46
C GLY A 44 -18.21 -5.64 -16.70
N VAL A 45 -17.48 -5.24 -15.66
CA VAL A 45 -16.75 -6.16 -14.77
C VAL A 45 -17.57 -6.37 -13.50
N VAL A 46 -17.92 -7.62 -13.22
CA VAL A 46 -18.77 -7.98 -12.08
C VAL A 46 -18.08 -8.98 -11.16
N VAL A 47 -18.53 -9.07 -9.91
CA VAL A 47 -18.05 -10.10 -8.98
C VAL A 47 -18.61 -11.47 -9.38
N GLY A 48 -17.72 -12.41 -9.62
CA GLY A 48 -18.01 -13.83 -9.79
C GLY A 48 -17.52 -14.69 -8.63
N GLU A 49 -17.96 -15.94 -8.58
CA GLU A 49 -17.50 -16.99 -7.67
C GLU A 49 -17.00 -18.19 -8.46
N ILE A 50 -15.80 -18.67 -8.15
CA ILE A 50 -15.29 -19.91 -8.75
C ILE A 50 -16.06 -21.09 -8.17
N VAL A 51 -16.87 -21.78 -8.97
CA VAL A 51 -17.60 -22.98 -8.51
C VAL A 51 -16.89 -24.29 -8.86
N GLY A 52 -15.95 -24.22 -9.80
CA GLY A 52 -15.17 -25.36 -10.25
C GLY A 52 -14.15 -24.94 -11.30
N PHE A 53 -13.18 -25.81 -11.56
CA PHE A 53 -12.34 -25.68 -12.74
C PHE A 53 -11.72 -27.03 -13.13
N GLU A 54 -11.45 -27.19 -14.42
CA GLU A 54 -10.75 -28.34 -14.99
C GLU A 54 -9.41 -27.89 -15.55
N LEU A 55 -8.36 -28.71 -15.36
CA LEU A 55 -7.06 -28.46 -15.95
C LEU A 55 -7.10 -28.83 -17.43
N VAL A 56 -6.74 -27.87 -18.28
CA VAL A 56 -6.60 -28.05 -19.72
C VAL A 56 -5.12 -27.95 -20.05
N GLU A 57 -4.52 -29.09 -20.36
CA GLU A 57 -3.12 -29.14 -20.80
C GLU A 57 -2.99 -28.64 -22.24
N THR A 58 -2.10 -27.67 -22.45
CA THR A 58 -1.76 -27.17 -23.77
C THR A 58 -0.28 -27.39 -24.04
N LYS A 59 0.13 -27.33 -25.31
CA LYS A 59 1.54 -27.52 -25.71
C LYS A 59 2.53 -26.52 -25.08
N LYS A 60 2.06 -25.40 -24.52
CA LYS A 60 2.91 -24.30 -24.01
C LYS A 60 2.74 -24.01 -22.52
N LYS A 61 1.54 -24.21 -21.97
CA LYS A 61 1.21 -23.93 -20.56
C LYS A 61 -0.04 -24.67 -20.13
N ALA A 62 -0.15 -24.99 -18.84
CA ALA A 62 -1.41 -25.45 -18.28
C ALA A 62 -2.36 -24.25 -18.11
N VAL A 63 -3.62 -24.40 -18.49
CA VAL A 63 -4.67 -23.40 -18.23
C VAL A 63 -5.84 -24.07 -17.52
N ARG A 64 -6.70 -23.29 -16.87
CA ARG A 64 -7.89 -23.78 -16.18
C ARG A 64 -9.14 -23.34 -16.94
N TRP A 65 -10.01 -24.28 -17.28
CA TRP A 65 -11.37 -23.97 -17.70
C TRP A 65 -12.25 -23.88 -16.45
N CYS A 66 -12.59 -22.66 -16.07
CA CYS A 66 -13.26 -22.35 -14.82
C CYS A 66 -14.77 -22.24 -15.04
N GLN A 67 -15.54 -22.85 -14.16
CA GLN A 67 -16.96 -22.55 -14.01
C GLN A 67 -17.08 -21.43 -12.98
N VAL A 68 -17.59 -20.27 -13.42
CA VAL A 68 -17.69 -19.06 -12.60
C VAL A 68 -19.15 -18.66 -12.49
N ARG A 69 -19.70 -18.68 -11.27
CA ARG A 69 -21.05 -18.17 -11.01
C ARG A 69 -20.99 -16.66 -10.96
N VAL A 70 -21.79 -15.98 -11.77
CA VAL A 70 -22.11 -14.55 -11.68
C VAL A 70 -23.59 -14.42 -11.27
N ALA A 71 -24.03 -13.24 -10.81
CA ALA A 71 -25.45 -13.05 -10.55
C ALA A 71 -26.26 -13.37 -11.82
N GLY A 72 -27.38 -14.09 -11.64
CA GLY A 72 -28.28 -14.40 -12.74
C GLY A 72 -28.73 -13.11 -13.40
N GLY A 73 -28.58 -13.01 -14.72
CA GLY A 73 -29.17 -11.91 -15.48
C GLY A 73 -30.70 -11.95 -15.41
N GLU A 74 -31.36 -11.14 -16.24
CA GLU A 74 -32.83 -11.06 -16.31
C GLU A 74 -33.53 -12.39 -16.66
N ASP A 75 -32.78 -13.44 -17.02
CA ASP A 75 -33.29 -14.78 -17.28
C ASP A 75 -33.10 -15.71 -16.07
N PRO A 76 -34.16 -15.96 -15.28
CA PRO A 76 -34.13 -16.85 -14.12
C PRO A 76 -33.91 -18.34 -14.47
N SER A 77 -33.83 -18.72 -15.76
CA SER A 77 -33.59 -20.09 -16.20
C SER A 77 -32.11 -20.44 -16.45
N ALA A 78 -31.22 -19.43 -16.55
CA ALA A 78 -29.78 -19.65 -16.64
C ALA A 78 -29.18 -19.86 -15.26
N SER A 79 -28.34 -20.88 -15.07
CA SER A 79 -27.73 -21.24 -13.77
C SER A 79 -26.83 -20.15 -13.16
N GLY A 80 -26.65 -19.01 -13.83
CA GLY A 80 -25.70 -17.96 -13.48
C GLY A 80 -24.23 -18.36 -13.69
N VAL A 81 -23.95 -19.61 -14.11
CA VAL A 81 -22.60 -20.13 -14.26
C VAL A 81 -22.10 -19.98 -15.69
N ARG A 82 -20.94 -19.36 -15.86
CA ARG A 82 -20.25 -19.15 -17.13
C ARG A 82 -18.94 -19.93 -17.17
N GLY A 83 -18.57 -20.43 -18.35
CA GLY A 83 -17.27 -21.05 -18.58
C GLY A 83 -16.24 -19.99 -18.96
N VAL A 84 -15.14 -19.87 -18.22
CA VAL A 84 -14.09 -18.87 -18.47
C VAL A 84 -12.72 -19.54 -18.44
N ILE A 85 -11.89 -19.29 -19.44
CA ILE A 85 -10.51 -19.77 -19.46
C ILE A 85 -9.63 -18.82 -18.66
N CYS A 86 -8.89 -19.35 -17.68
CA CYS A 86 -7.95 -18.61 -16.87
C CYS A 86 -6.57 -19.28 -16.88
N GLY A 87 -5.51 -18.49 -17.01
CA GLY A 87 -4.13 -18.99 -16.95
C GLY A 87 -3.50 -18.89 -15.55
N ALA A 88 -4.16 -18.24 -14.60
CA ALA A 88 -3.65 -18.06 -13.25
C ALA A 88 -3.91 -19.29 -12.37
N HIS A 89 -3.14 -19.41 -11.29
CA HIS A 89 -3.21 -20.55 -10.36
C HIS A 89 -3.41 -20.13 -8.90
N ASN A 90 -3.43 -18.82 -8.61
CA ASN A 90 -3.52 -18.22 -7.27
C ASN A 90 -4.97 -18.16 -6.71
N PHE A 91 -5.86 -19.05 -7.15
CA PHE A 91 -7.25 -19.11 -6.72
C PHE A 91 -7.73 -20.55 -6.52
N ALA A 92 -8.77 -20.70 -5.71
CA ALA A 92 -9.46 -21.92 -5.34
C ALA A 92 -10.98 -21.84 -5.61
N VAL A 93 -11.66 -22.98 -5.47
CA VAL A 93 -13.12 -23.04 -5.50
C VAL A 93 -13.68 -22.30 -4.28
N GLY A 94 -14.68 -21.45 -4.50
CA GLY A 94 -15.28 -20.55 -3.51
C GLY A 94 -14.76 -19.11 -3.57
N ASP A 95 -13.65 -18.85 -4.25
CA ASP A 95 -13.07 -17.51 -4.31
C ASP A 95 -13.96 -16.54 -5.08
N ARG A 96 -14.06 -15.31 -4.56
CA ARG A 96 -14.67 -14.16 -5.23
C ARG A 96 -13.64 -13.55 -6.18
N VAL A 97 -14.01 -13.30 -7.44
CA VAL A 97 -13.09 -12.79 -8.47
C VAL A 97 -13.79 -11.78 -9.36
N PRO A 98 -13.07 -10.80 -9.93
CA PRO A 98 -13.64 -9.91 -10.94
C PRO A 98 -13.71 -10.63 -12.29
N VAL A 99 -14.89 -10.61 -12.90
CA VAL A 99 -15.16 -11.24 -14.18
C VAL A 99 -15.60 -10.17 -15.16
N ALA A 100 -14.80 -9.94 -16.19
CA ALA A 100 -15.19 -9.12 -17.33
C ALA A 100 -16.04 -9.97 -18.28
N LEU A 101 -17.31 -9.62 -18.40
CA LEU A 101 -18.27 -10.33 -19.26
C LEU A 101 -18.17 -9.85 -20.71
N PRO A 102 -18.68 -10.61 -21.70
CA PRO A 102 -18.79 -10.10 -23.07
C PRO A 102 -19.54 -8.76 -23.11
N GLY A 103 -18.95 -7.77 -23.81
CA GLY A 103 -19.41 -6.39 -23.81
C GLY A 103 -18.70 -5.48 -22.80
N ALA A 104 -17.97 -6.06 -21.84
CA ALA A 104 -17.07 -5.31 -20.96
C ALA A 104 -15.95 -4.63 -21.74
N VAL A 105 -15.46 -3.51 -21.22
CA VAL A 105 -14.29 -2.80 -21.73
C VAL A 105 -13.30 -2.64 -20.59
N LEU A 106 -12.07 -3.11 -20.81
CA LEU A 106 -10.94 -2.96 -19.88
C LEU A 106 -10.05 -1.78 -20.31
N PRO A 107 -9.10 -1.34 -19.47
CA PRO A 107 -8.26 -0.20 -19.75
C PRO A 107 -7.53 -0.30 -21.09
N GLY A 108 -7.37 0.85 -21.74
CA GLY A 108 -6.84 0.91 -23.12
C GLY A 108 -7.84 0.48 -24.19
N GLY A 109 -9.13 0.38 -23.86
CA GLY A 109 -10.20 0.08 -24.81
C GLY A 109 -10.32 -1.40 -25.20
N PHE A 110 -9.84 -2.30 -24.33
CA PHE A 110 -9.84 -3.73 -24.60
C PHE A 110 -11.24 -4.33 -24.41
N ALA A 111 -11.97 -4.51 -25.51
CA ALA A 111 -13.32 -5.05 -25.51
C ALA A 111 -13.33 -6.59 -25.32
N ILE A 112 -14.14 -7.06 -24.37
CA ILE A 112 -14.29 -8.47 -24.07
C ILE A 112 -15.37 -9.09 -24.93
N THR A 113 -15.06 -10.24 -25.53
CA THR A 113 -15.98 -11.04 -26.34
C THR A 113 -15.90 -12.51 -25.94
N ALA A 114 -17.00 -13.24 -26.13
CA ALA A 114 -17.00 -14.69 -25.99
C ALA A 114 -16.19 -15.32 -27.13
N ARG A 115 -15.27 -16.23 -26.79
CA ARG A 115 -14.43 -16.90 -27.81
C ARG A 115 -14.22 -18.37 -27.48
N LYS A 116 -14.12 -19.21 -28.50
CA LYS A 116 -13.72 -20.60 -28.33
C LYS A 116 -12.19 -20.68 -28.30
N THR A 117 -11.63 -21.19 -27.20
CA THR A 117 -10.19 -21.37 -27.04
C THR A 117 -9.90 -22.60 -26.19
N TYR A 118 -8.79 -23.28 -26.49
CA TYR A 118 -8.38 -24.53 -25.84
C TYR A 118 -9.48 -25.60 -25.73
N GLY A 119 -10.37 -25.69 -26.73
CA GLY A 119 -11.46 -26.67 -26.76
C GLY A 119 -12.75 -26.24 -26.07
N HIS A 120 -12.74 -25.18 -25.26
CA HIS A 120 -13.89 -24.69 -24.52
C HIS A 120 -14.34 -23.32 -25.00
N VAL A 121 -15.59 -22.95 -24.70
CA VAL A 121 -16.07 -21.57 -24.86
C VAL A 121 -15.66 -20.80 -23.60
N SER A 122 -14.93 -19.69 -23.79
CA SER A 122 -14.61 -18.72 -22.74
C SER A 122 -15.54 -17.53 -22.90
N ASP A 123 -16.51 -17.44 -22.00
CA ASP A 123 -17.58 -16.43 -21.95
C ASP A 123 -17.17 -15.27 -21.04
N GLY A 124 -16.08 -14.61 -21.40
CA GLY A 124 -15.46 -13.54 -20.61
C GLY A 124 -14.01 -13.84 -20.22
N MET A 125 -13.54 -13.14 -19.19
CA MET A 125 -12.19 -13.20 -18.63
C MET A 125 -12.24 -12.95 -17.12
N ILE A 126 -11.41 -13.66 -16.35
CA ILE A 126 -11.17 -13.34 -14.94
C ILE A 126 -9.99 -12.38 -14.87
N CYS A 127 -10.15 -11.24 -14.20
CA CYS A 127 -9.20 -10.14 -14.30
C CYS A 127 -8.15 -10.15 -13.18
N SER A 128 -6.93 -9.77 -13.54
CA SER A 128 -5.84 -9.37 -12.64
C SER A 128 -5.99 -7.92 -12.17
N ALA A 129 -5.23 -7.54 -11.14
CA ALA A 129 -5.15 -6.14 -10.69
C ALA A 129 -4.66 -5.22 -11.81
N ARG A 130 -3.68 -5.67 -12.61
CA ARG A 130 -3.16 -4.93 -13.76
C ARG A 130 -4.18 -4.74 -14.87
N GLU A 131 -4.93 -5.78 -15.22
CA GLU A 131 -5.99 -5.68 -16.23
C GLU A 131 -7.14 -4.76 -15.81
N LEU A 132 -7.29 -4.50 -14.51
CA LEU A 132 -8.25 -3.52 -13.99
C LEU A 132 -7.63 -2.13 -13.76
N GLY A 133 -6.34 -1.93 -14.07
CA GLY A 133 -5.64 -0.66 -13.85
C GLY A 133 -5.41 -0.33 -12.38
N LEU A 134 -5.40 -1.33 -11.49
CA LEU A 134 -5.24 -1.16 -10.05
C LEU A 134 -3.78 -1.22 -9.57
N GLY A 135 -2.87 -1.71 -10.41
CA GLY A 135 -1.45 -1.84 -10.10
C GLY A 135 -0.69 -2.59 -11.20
N GLU A 136 0.59 -2.87 -10.97
CA GLU A 136 1.46 -3.57 -11.94
C GLU A 136 1.51 -5.10 -11.74
N ASP A 137 0.84 -5.62 -10.71
CA ASP A 137 0.84 -7.04 -10.40
C ASP A 137 0.11 -7.86 -11.48
N HIS A 138 0.81 -8.88 -11.97
CA HIS A 138 0.38 -9.78 -13.03
C HIS A 138 0.71 -11.25 -12.74
N ASP A 139 1.13 -11.58 -11.52
CA ASP A 139 1.48 -12.97 -11.13
C ASP A 139 0.23 -13.86 -11.03
N GLY A 140 -0.96 -13.25 -10.96
CA GLY A 140 -2.24 -13.95 -10.91
C GLY A 140 -3.46 -13.06 -11.14
N ILE A 141 -4.65 -13.62 -10.90
CA ILE A 141 -5.90 -12.86 -10.90
C ILE A 141 -6.12 -12.15 -9.57
N LEU A 142 -6.99 -11.13 -9.56
CA LEU A 142 -7.43 -10.50 -8.31
C LEU A 142 -8.43 -11.44 -7.60
N VAL A 143 -8.12 -11.81 -6.35
CA VAL A 143 -9.07 -12.48 -5.46
C VAL A 143 -9.67 -11.44 -4.53
N LEU A 144 -10.99 -11.32 -4.56
CA LEU A 144 -11.76 -10.35 -3.78
C LEU A 144 -12.09 -10.91 -2.39
N PRO A 145 -12.39 -10.05 -1.40
CA PRO A 145 -12.87 -10.50 -0.10
C PRO A 145 -14.09 -11.44 -0.25
N PRO A 146 -14.21 -12.50 0.57
CA PRO A 146 -15.36 -13.40 0.51
C PRO A 146 -16.73 -12.71 0.67
N SER A 147 -16.74 -11.56 1.36
CA SER A 147 -17.91 -10.70 1.57
C SER A 147 -18.31 -9.87 0.35
N ALA A 148 -17.52 -9.86 -0.73
CA ALA A 148 -17.85 -9.16 -1.97
C ALA A 148 -19.19 -9.71 -2.53
N PRO A 149 -20.22 -8.86 -2.72
CA PRO A 149 -21.53 -9.33 -3.16
C PRO A 149 -21.45 -9.88 -4.59
N LEU A 150 -21.99 -11.07 -4.81
CA LEU A 150 -21.99 -11.69 -6.13
C LEU A 150 -22.76 -10.83 -7.13
N GLY A 151 -22.17 -10.58 -8.30
CA GLY A 151 -22.74 -9.78 -9.38
C GLY A 151 -22.67 -8.27 -9.17
N ALA A 152 -22.17 -7.79 -8.03
CA ALA A 152 -21.91 -6.37 -7.86
C ALA A 152 -20.90 -5.88 -8.91
N ASP A 153 -21.05 -4.64 -9.33
CA ASP A 153 -20.10 -3.99 -10.22
C ASP A 153 -18.75 -3.85 -9.47
N VAL A 154 -17.71 -4.43 -10.04
CA VAL A 154 -16.37 -4.39 -9.46
C VAL A 154 -15.83 -2.96 -9.46
N THR A 155 -16.23 -2.12 -10.42
CA THR A 155 -15.84 -0.71 -10.46
C THR A 155 -16.45 0.10 -9.31
N GLU A 156 -17.66 -0.26 -8.87
CA GLU A 156 -18.29 0.31 -7.68
C GLU A 156 -17.61 -0.19 -6.39
N LEU A 157 -17.27 -1.48 -6.32
CA LEU A 157 -16.57 -2.07 -5.17
C LEU A 157 -15.12 -1.58 -5.00
N LEU A 158 -14.47 -1.19 -6.10
CA LEU A 158 -13.13 -0.60 -6.10
C LEU A 158 -13.12 0.89 -5.77
N ASP A 159 -14.31 1.45 -5.52
CA ASP A 159 -14.57 2.81 -5.08
C ASP A 159 -13.84 3.88 -5.92
N ARG A 160 -14.46 4.14 -7.09
CA ARG A 160 -14.36 5.32 -7.96
C ARG A 160 -13.21 5.38 -8.96
N ALA A 161 -13.59 5.87 -10.14
CA ALA A 161 -12.69 6.62 -10.98
C ALA A 161 -12.01 7.71 -10.13
N ASP A 162 -10.69 7.77 -10.20
CA ASP A 162 -9.90 8.70 -9.41
C ASP A 162 -8.95 9.46 -10.31
N GLU A 163 -8.36 10.51 -9.76
CA GLU A 163 -7.31 11.27 -10.42
C GLU A 163 -6.05 11.20 -9.56
N ILE A 164 -4.90 11.17 -10.22
CA ILE A 164 -3.60 11.09 -9.56
C ILE A 164 -2.77 12.26 -10.03
N LEU A 165 -2.27 13.01 -9.05
CA LEU A 165 -1.29 14.06 -9.25
C LEU A 165 0.12 13.46 -9.11
N ASP A 166 0.98 13.70 -10.09
CA ASP A 166 2.42 13.47 -9.94
C ASP A 166 3.12 14.78 -9.65
N ILE A 167 3.78 14.84 -8.50
CA ILE A 167 4.41 16.05 -7.98
C ILE A 167 5.89 15.80 -7.73
N ALA A 168 6.76 16.54 -8.43
CA ALA A 168 8.17 16.64 -8.10
C ALA A 168 8.36 17.58 -6.91
N VAL A 169 8.57 16.98 -5.73
CA VAL A 169 8.78 17.72 -4.49
C VAL A 169 10.24 18.13 -4.37
N THR A 170 10.48 19.44 -4.25
CA THR A 170 11.81 20.01 -4.06
C THR A 170 12.37 19.68 -2.66
N PRO A 171 13.71 19.64 -2.48
CA PRO A 171 14.31 19.21 -1.22
C PRO A 171 13.96 20.05 0.02
N ASP A 172 13.62 21.33 -0.15
CA ASP A 172 13.22 22.25 0.91
C ASP A 172 11.81 21.97 1.47
N ARG A 173 11.04 21.08 0.83
CA ARG A 173 9.64 20.78 1.19
C ARG A 173 9.45 19.31 1.58
N GLY A 174 10.30 18.79 2.47
CA GLY A 174 10.21 17.41 2.98
C GLY A 174 8.80 17.00 3.41
N TYR A 175 8.11 17.88 4.14
CA TYR A 175 6.72 17.69 4.59
C TYR A 175 5.73 17.36 3.45
N ALA A 176 5.98 17.84 2.23
CA ALA A 176 5.15 17.63 1.06
C ALA A 176 5.36 16.27 0.39
N LEU A 177 6.30 15.44 0.89
CA LEU A 177 6.40 14.01 0.56
C LEU A 177 5.31 13.17 1.24
N SER A 178 4.12 13.75 1.44
CA SER A 178 2.97 13.11 2.08
C SER A 178 1.65 13.69 1.61
N VAL A 179 0.59 12.90 1.69
CA VAL A 179 -0.79 13.37 1.45
C VAL A 179 -1.14 14.47 2.45
N ARG A 180 -0.75 14.33 3.72
CA ARG A 180 -0.89 15.36 4.77
C ARG A 180 -0.30 16.71 4.33
N GLY A 181 0.92 16.72 3.81
CA GLY A 181 1.63 17.93 3.40
C GLY A 181 0.97 18.59 2.20
N ILE A 182 0.69 17.84 1.13
CA ILE A 182 0.05 18.36 -0.08
C ILE A 182 -1.38 18.83 0.21
N ALA A 183 -2.15 18.10 1.03
CA ALA A 183 -3.49 18.51 1.42
C ALA A 183 -3.48 19.83 2.21
N ARG A 184 -2.49 20.03 3.09
CA ARG A 184 -2.31 21.31 3.82
C ARG A 184 -2.06 22.47 2.86
N GLU A 185 -1.21 22.28 1.86
CA GLU A 185 -0.90 23.29 0.84
C GLU A 185 -2.12 23.60 -0.03
N ALA A 186 -2.84 22.57 -0.48
CA ALA A 186 -4.06 22.72 -1.25
C ALA A 186 -5.15 23.46 -0.46
N ALA A 187 -5.40 23.05 0.80
CA ALA A 187 -6.35 23.73 1.68
C ALA A 187 -5.97 25.20 1.90
N THR A 188 -4.68 25.50 2.08
CA THR A 188 -4.17 26.87 2.21
C THR A 188 -4.42 27.69 0.94
N ALA A 189 -4.12 27.13 -0.23
CA ALA A 189 -4.27 27.81 -1.52
C ALA A 189 -5.74 28.18 -1.83
N PHE A 190 -6.69 27.36 -1.38
CA PHE A 190 -8.13 27.59 -1.57
C PHE A 190 -8.84 28.18 -0.35
N ARG A 191 -8.12 28.44 0.75
CA ARG A 191 -8.67 28.90 2.03
C ARG A 191 -9.79 27.99 2.56
N LEU A 192 -9.57 26.68 2.45
CA LEU A 192 -10.49 25.64 2.93
C LEU A 192 -10.08 25.16 4.34
N PRO A 193 -11.02 24.59 5.11
CA PRO A 193 -10.67 23.83 6.31
C PRO A 193 -9.69 22.69 5.99
N PHE A 194 -8.75 22.46 6.89
CA PHE A 194 -7.82 21.34 6.83
C PHE A 194 -7.98 20.47 8.07
N THR A 195 -8.30 19.19 7.86
CA THR A 195 -8.34 18.19 8.92
C THR A 195 -6.99 17.51 8.97
N ASP A 196 -6.19 17.81 10.00
CA ASP A 196 -4.85 17.24 10.13
C ASP A 196 -4.91 15.79 10.63
N PRO A 197 -4.61 14.79 9.80
CA PRO A 197 -4.65 13.38 10.21
C PRO A 197 -3.56 13.02 11.23
N GLY A 198 -2.54 13.88 11.41
CA GLY A 198 -1.49 13.73 12.41
C GLY A 198 -1.76 14.53 13.69
N ALA A 199 -2.91 15.19 13.82
CA ALA A 199 -3.26 15.89 15.06
C ALA A 199 -3.51 14.88 16.19
N PRO A 200 -3.06 15.18 17.43
CA PRO A 200 -3.39 14.35 18.58
C PRO A 200 -4.92 14.26 18.73
N PRO A 201 -5.46 13.14 19.25
CA PRO A 201 -6.92 12.97 19.40
C PRO A 201 -7.60 14.13 20.13
N SER A 202 -6.91 14.73 21.12
CA SER A 202 -7.40 15.90 21.87
C SER A 202 -7.55 17.18 21.05
N ALA A 203 -6.94 17.25 19.87
CA ALA A 203 -7.00 18.39 18.96
C ALA A 203 -7.91 18.13 17.74
N GLN A 204 -8.48 16.93 17.62
CA GLN A 204 -9.44 16.61 16.55
C GLN A 204 -10.83 17.09 16.98
N THR A 205 -11.31 18.20 16.42
CA THR A 205 -12.71 18.62 16.57
C THR A 205 -13.61 17.61 15.84
N PRO A 206 -14.65 17.03 16.46
CA PRO A 206 -15.59 16.19 15.74
C PRO A 206 -16.38 17.04 14.75
N THR A 207 -16.09 16.91 13.46
CA THR A 207 -16.89 17.51 12.40
C THR A 207 -17.72 16.43 11.72
N GLY A 208 -19.04 16.45 11.96
CA GLY A 208 -20.06 15.90 11.05
C GLY A 208 -20.46 14.43 11.22
N ASP A 209 -21.75 14.18 10.99
CA ASP A 209 -22.51 12.93 11.20
C ASP A 209 -21.92 11.69 10.52
N ALA A 210 -22.07 10.55 11.21
CA ALA A 210 -21.56 9.21 10.91
C ALA A 210 -22.16 8.51 9.65
N ALA A 211 -22.41 9.25 8.56
CA ALA A 211 -23.04 8.74 7.35
C ALA A 211 -22.12 8.65 6.12
N SER A 212 -20.93 9.28 6.15
CA SER A 212 -19.87 8.93 5.20
C SER A 212 -19.18 7.66 5.71
N GLY A 213 -18.94 6.67 4.85
CA GLY A 213 -18.20 5.44 5.16
C GLY A 213 -16.73 5.64 5.56
N ARG A 214 -16.42 6.70 6.31
CA ARG A 214 -15.27 6.81 7.19
C ARG A 214 -15.17 5.45 7.90
N PRO A 215 -14.07 4.69 7.76
CA PRO A 215 -13.78 3.72 8.79
C PRO A 215 -13.78 4.55 10.07
N ALA A 216 -14.69 4.20 10.99
CA ALA A 216 -14.74 4.88 12.26
C ALA A 216 -13.31 4.84 12.81
N THR A 217 -12.66 5.99 12.86
CA THR A 217 -11.74 6.28 13.96
C THR A 217 -12.64 6.41 15.17
N GLY A 218 -13.33 5.31 15.51
CA GLY A 218 -13.83 5.14 16.84
C GLY A 218 -12.64 5.36 17.74
N GLU A 219 -12.91 5.92 18.89
CA GLU A 219 -12.13 5.61 20.06
C GLU A 219 -12.08 4.08 20.16
N ALA A 220 -11.19 3.44 19.40
CA ALA A 220 -10.43 2.39 19.98
C ALA A 220 -9.74 3.11 21.13
N GLU A 221 -10.37 3.02 22.31
CA GLU A 221 -9.59 2.86 23.52
C GLU A 221 -8.38 2.06 23.08
N ILE A 222 -7.19 2.63 23.26
CA ILE A 222 -5.97 1.87 23.19
C ILE A 222 -6.15 0.84 24.31
N GLY A 223 -6.87 -0.23 24.01
CA GLY A 223 -7.26 -1.22 24.99
C GLY A 223 -5.98 -1.81 25.54
N GLU A 224 -6.10 -2.52 26.65
CA GLU A 224 -4.99 -3.28 27.24
C GLU A 224 -4.24 -4.17 26.22
N ALA A 225 -4.80 -4.40 25.02
CA ALA A 225 -4.21 -5.08 23.87
C ALA A 225 -3.14 -4.31 23.08
N ALA A 226 -2.89 -3.02 23.35
CA ALA A 226 -1.76 -2.33 22.74
C ALA A 226 -0.48 -2.76 23.46
N GLY A 227 0.28 -3.65 22.82
CA GLY A 227 1.39 -4.37 23.43
C GLY A 227 2.40 -3.47 24.14
N ALA A 228 3.05 -4.05 25.15
CA ALA A 228 4.06 -3.40 25.98
C ALA A 228 5.12 -2.68 25.14
N ALA A 229 5.72 -1.61 25.68
CA ALA A 229 6.90 -1.00 25.09
C ALA A 229 8.00 -2.06 24.91
N TYR A 230 8.72 -2.01 23.79
CA TYR A 230 9.95 -2.80 23.63
C TYR A 230 11.13 -2.00 24.21
N PRO A 231 12.09 -2.64 24.91
CA PRO A 231 13.23 -1.94 25.47
C PRO A 231 14.10 -1.33 24.36
N VAL A 232 14.40 -0.04 24.50
CA VAL A 232 15.21 0.75 23.56
C VAL A 232 16.24 1.55 24.33
N VAL A 233 17.48 1.56 23.84
CA VAL A 233 18.56 2.44 24.28
C VAL A 233 19.02 3.27 23.08
N VAL A 234 19.00 4.59 23.22
CA VAL A 234 19.52 5.50 22.19
C VAL A 234 20.86 6.04 22.68
N GLU A 235 21.95 5.49 22.17
CA GLU A 235 23.31 5.90 22.55
C GLU A 235 23.73 7.16 21.79
N ASP A 236 23.43 7.23 20.49
CA ASP A 236 23.67 8.42 19.68
C ASP A 236 22.41 9.28 19.56
N THR A 237 22.23 10.15 20.56
CA THR A 237 21.11 11.10 20.60
C THR A 237 21.22 12.25 19.59
N ALA A 238 22.40 12.47 19.00
CA ALA A 238 22.57 13.45 17.92
C ALA A 238 22.09 12.89 16.58
N GLY A 239 22.30 11.58 16.35
CA GLY A 239 21.79 10.87 15.16
C GLY A 239 20.31 10.49 15.26
N CYS A 240 19.78 10.32 16.46
CA CYS A 240 18.39 9.96 16.73
C CYS A 240 17.92 10.62 18.03
N ASP A 241 17.10 11.66 17.96
CA ASP A 241 16.60 12.34 19.16
C ASP A 241 15.27 11.75 19.69
N ARG A 242 14.65 10.86 18.91
CA ARG A 242 13.40 10.20 19.26
C ARG A 242 13.31 8.83 18.60
N TYR A 243 13.07 7.82 19.42
CA TYR A 243 12.79 6.46 18.98
C TYR A 243 11.63 5.89 19.79
N VAL A 244 10.61 5.39 19.11
CA VAL A 244 9.43 4.76 19.70
C VAL A 244 9.34 3.34 19.18
N ALA A 245 9.34 2.37 20.10
CA ALA A 245 9.17 0.95 19.78
C ALA A 245 7.91 0.42 20.46
N ARG A 246 6.96 -0.07 19.67
CA ARG A 246 5.71 -0.64 20.18
C ARG A 246 5.51 -2.06 19.71
N VAL A 247 5.14 -2.92 20.63
CA VAL A 247 4.84 -4.32 20.33
C VAL A 247 3.40 -4.44 19.85
N VAL A 248 3.20 -5.20 18.78
CA VAL A 248 1.88 -5.68 18.35
C VAL A 248 1.96 -7.20 18.28
N THR A 249 1.09 -7.87 19.03
CA THR A 249 1.05 -9.34 19.10
C THR A 249 -0.17 -9.91 18.40
N GLY A 250 -0.08 -11.15 17.93
CA GLY A 250 -1.22 -11.85 17.34
C GLY A 250 -1.64 -11.31 15.96
N VAL A 251 -0.70 -10.76 15.21
CA VAL A 251 -0.86 -10.49 13.78
C VAL A 251 -1.11 -11.82 13.07
N ASP A 252 -2.19 -11.90 12.29
CA ASP A 252 -2.45 -13.06 11.43
C ASP A 252 -1.54 -12.99 10.19
N PRO A 253 -0.58 -13.92 10.00
CA PRO A 253 0.31 -13.90 8.85
C PRO A 253 -0.41 -14.15 7.51
N ALA A 254 -1.62 -14.72 7.55
CA ALA A 254 -2.45 -14.97 6.38
C ALA A 254 -3.39 -13.80 6.06
N ALA A 255 -3.45 -12.77 6.91
CA ALA A 255 -4.27 -11.60 6.64
C ALA A 255 -3.80 -10.87 5.38
N VAL A 256 -4.77 -10.42 4.59
CA VAL A 256 -4.53 -9.66 3.36
C VAL A 256 -4.91 -8.21 3.56
N THR A 257 -4.15 -7.31 2.94
CA THR A 257 -4.44 -5.89 2.96
C THR A 257 -5.78 -5.61 2.29
N PRO A 258 -6.70 -4.88 2.95
CA PRO A 258 -8.00 -4.56 2.37
C PRO A 258 -7.86 -3.87 1.02
N LEU A 259 -8.72 -4.24 0.06
CA LEU A 259 -8.61 -3.85 -1.35
C LEU A 259 -8.49 -2.32 -1.56
N GLY A 260 -9.25 -1.53 -0.80
CA GLY A 260 -9.17 -0.06 -0.86
C GLY A 260 -7.78 0.48 -0.49
N TRP A 261 -7.14 -0.10 0.54
CA TRP A 261 -5.77 0.25 0.93
C TRP A 261 -4.74 -0.24 -0.08
N SER A 262 -4.87 -1.48 -0.55
CA SER A 262 -4.01 -2.05 -1.59
C SER A 262 -4.02 -1.19 -2.86
N ARG A 263 -5.20 -0.69 -3.26
CA ARG A 263 -5.38 0.23 -4.38
C ARG A 263 -4.72 1.59 -4.10
N ARG A 264 -4.98 2.22 -2.95
CA ARG A 264 -4.37 3.51 -2.57
C ARG A 264 -2.85 3.45 -2.63
N LEU A 265 -2.25 2.40 -2.06
CA LEU A 265 -0.80 2.18 -2.08
C LEU A 265 -0.28 2.04 -3.52
N SER A 266 -0.91 1.17 -4.31
CA SER A 266 -0.51 0.92 -5.70
C SER A 266 -0.58 2.18 -6.56
N LEU A 267 -1.67 2.95 -6.44
CA LEU A 267 -1.83 4.22 -7.15
C LEU A 267 -0.85 5.31 -6.70
N SER A 268 -0.37 5.21 -5.46
CA SER A 268 0.69 6.05 -4.89
C SER A 268 2.11 5.55 -5.23
N GLY A 269 2.24 4.48 -6.04
CA GLY A 269 3.50 3.93 -6.50
C GLY A 269 4.11 2.86 -5.59
N MET A 270 3.36 2.31 -4.63
CA MET A 270 3.82 1.27 -3.72
C MET A 270 3.07 -0.04 -3.93
N ARG A 271 3.80 -1.11 -4.24
CA ARG A 271 3.22 -2.46 -4.34
C ARG A 271 2.87 -2.98 -2.93
N PRO A 272 1.63 -3.44 -2.68
CA PRO A 272 1.27 -4.15 -1.46
C PRO A 272 2.10 -5.44 -1.30
N ILE A 273 2.50 -5.78 -0.08
CA ILE A 273 3.36 -6.92 0.23
C ILE A 273 2.74 -7.79 1.32
N SER A 274 2.49 -7.21 2.49
CA SER A 274 1.89 -7.87 3.65
C SER A 274 1.28 -6.82 4.55
N VAL A 275 0.31 -7.20 5.40
CA VAL A 275 -0.41 -6.23 6.25
C VAL A 275 0.54 -5.34 7.08
N PRO A 276 1.58 -5.86 7.78
CA PRO A 276 2.50 -5.00 8.52
C PRO A 276 3.25 -3.99 7.64
N VAL A 277 3.74 -4.42 6.48
CA VAL A 277 4.50 -3.56 5.55
C VAL A 277 3.58 -2.55 4.86
N ASP A 278 2.35 -2.95 4.57
CA ASP A 278 1.38 -2.10 3.89
C ASP A 278 0.86 -1.01 4.82
N VAL A 279 0.71 -1.30 6.11
CA VAL A 279 0.38 -0.30 7.13
C VAL A 279 1.52 0.71 7.31
N THR A 280 2.78 0.27 7.37
CA THR A 280 3.92 1.20 7.48
C THR A 280 4.03 2.09 6.25
N ASN A 281 3.82 1.54 5.05
CA ASN A 281 3.76 2.28 3.79
C ASN A 281 2.56 3.26 3.75
N ALA A 282 1.39 2.87 4.24
CA ALA A 282 0.21 3.73 4.29
C ALA A 282 0.45 4.95 5.19
N VAL A 283 1.10 4.76 6.35
CA VAL A 283 1.49 5.86 7.24
C VAL A 283 2.55 6.74 6.59
N LEU A 284 3.54 6.15 5.91
CA LEU A 284 4.57 6.89 5.19
C LEU A 284 3.97 7.80 4.11
N ILE A 285 3.05 7.31 3.28
CA ILE A 285 2.40 8.11 2.24
C ILE A 285 1.41 9.10 2.84
N GLY A 286 0.60 8.65 3.80
CA GLY A 286 -0.46 9.46 4.39
C GLY A 286 0.08 10.62 5.23
N LEU A 287 1.02 10.35 6.13
CA LEU A 287 1.52 11.31 7.12
C LEU A 287 2.93 11.84 6.84
N GLY A 288 3.70 11.16 5.98
CA GLY A 288 5.09 11.50 5.70
C GLY A 288 6.09 10.87 6.67
N GLN A 289 5.64 10.09 7.65
CA GLN A 289 6.49 9.43 8.64
C GLN A 289 6.86 8.02 8.15
N PRO A 290 8.12 7.75 7.82
CA PRO A 290 8.55 6.38 7.59
C PRO A 290 8.47 5.57 8.89
N LEU A 291 7.93 4.36 8.79
CA LEU A 291 7.89 3.38 9.87
C LEU A 291 8.61 2.10 9.43
N HIS A 292 9.08 1.33 10.39
CA HIS A 292 9.59 -0.02 10.15
C HIS A 292 8.94 -1.02 11.11
N ALA A 293 8.98 -2.30 10.75
CA ALA A 293 8.40 -3.36 11.53
C ALA A 293 9.37 -4.54 11.58
N PHE A 294 9.84 -4.86 12.77
CA PHE A 294 10.71 -6.00 13.03
C PHE A 294 9.89 -7.23 13.43
N ASP A 295 10.32 -8.42 13.01
CA ASP A 295 9.83 -9.66 13.60
C ASP A 295 10.33 -9.76 15.05
N ARG A 296 9.39 -9.72 16.01
CA ARG A 296 9.73 -9.71 17.43
C ARG A 296 10.48 -10.98 17.85
N ALA A 297 10.16 -12.12 17.26
CA ALA A 297 10.78 -13.39 17.62
C ALA A 297 12.26 -13.47 17.18
N LYS A 298 12.68 -12.61 16.24
CA LYS A 298 14.05 -12.55 15.73
C LYS A 298 14.92 -11.53 16.45
N LEU A 299 14.32 -10.64 17.24
CA LEU A 299 15.06 -9.66 18.04
C LEU A 299 15.66 -10.31 19.30
N THR A 300 16.87 -9.88 19.64
CA THR A 300 17.62 -10.34 20.81
C THR A 300 18.00 -9.17 21.72
N GLY A 301 17.58 -9.22 22.98
CA GLY A 301 17.87 -8.15 23.94
C GLY A 301 17.10 -6.86 23.69
N ALA A 302 17.75 -5.73 23.94
CA ALA A 302 17.19 -4.40 23.70
C ALA A 302 17.57 -3.88 22.32
N ILE A 303 16.71 -3.06 21.72
CA ILE A 303 17.11 -2.28 20.54
C ILE A 303 18.09 -1.20 20.98
N VAL A 304 19.22 -1.08 20.29
CA VAL A 304 20.25 -0.07 20.53
C VAL A 304 20.45 0.78 19.27
N VAL A 305 20.23 2.09 19.38
CA VAL A 305 20.51 3.05 18.30
C VAL A 305 21.87 3.66 18.52
N ARG A 306 22.84 3.32 17.67
CA ARG A 306 24.25 3.69 17.82
C ARG A 306 24.94 3.86 16.47
N ARG A 307 26.19 4.32 16.48
CA ARG A 307 27.06 4.27 15.30
C ARG A 307 27.58 2.86 15.07
N ALA A 308 27.83 2.54 13.80
CA ALA A 308 28.47 1.28 13.43
C ALA A 308 29.91 1.23 13.97
N ALA A 309 30.38 0.05 14.34
CA ALA A 309 31.78 -0.18 14.65
C ALA A 309 32.56 -0.50 13.36
N ALA A 310 33.86 -0.18 13.36
CA ALA A 310 34.71 -0.42 12.21
C ALA A 310 34.73 -1.92 11.85
N GLY A 311 34.41 -2.24 10.60
CA GLY A 311 34.37 -3.61 10.09
C GLY A 311 33.07 -4.37 10.33
N GLU A 312 32.05 -3.74 10.95
CA GLU A 312 30.72 -4.34 10.99
C GLU A 312 30.15 -4.54 9.58
N THR A 313 29.34 -5.58 9.42
CA THR A 313 28.57 -5.82 8.19
C THR A 313 27.09 -5.93 8.51
N LEU A 314 26.27 -5.61 7.51
CA LEU A 314 24.82 -5.79 7.55
C LEU A 314 24.35 -6.34 6.21
N ARG A 315 23.54 -7.40 6.25
CA ARG A 315 22.77 -7.84 5.08
C ARG A 315 21.42 -7.15 5.07
N THR A 316 21.18 -6.28 4.09
CA THR A 316 19.91 -5.54 3.96
C THR A 316 18.82 -6.37 3.27
N LEU A 317 17.57 -5.88 3.32
CA LEU A 317 16.39 -6.54 2.75
C LEU A 317 16.46 -6.81 1.24
N ASP A 318 17.31 -6.08 0.51
CA ASP A 318 17.62 -6.36 -0.90
C ASP A 318 18.57 -7.57 -1.09
N GLY A 319 18.95 -8.23 0.01
CA GLY A 319 19.81 -9.40 0.04
C GLY A 319 21.30 -9.09 -0.06
N VAL A 320 21.69 -7.81 -0.17
CA VAL A 320 23.08 -7.37 -0.33
C VAL A 320 23.77 -7.27 1.03
N GLU A 321 24.96 -7.85 1.13
CA GLU A 321 25.84 -7.66 2.28
C GLU A 321 26.65 -6.36 2.13
N ARG A 322 26.65 -5.53 3.18
CA ARG A 322 27.22 -4.19 3.17
C ARG A 322 28.24 -4.06 4.29
N THR A 323 29.44 -3.59 3.96
CA THR A 323 30.42 -3.17 4.97
C THR A 323 30.06 -1.78 5.45
N LEU A 324 29.87 -1.65 6.77
CA LEU A 324 29.44 -0.42 7.39
C LEU A 324 30.62 0.54 7.63
N ASP A 325 30.33 1.83 7.55
CA ASP A 325 31.22 2.91 7.89
C ASP A 325 30.92 3.38 9.32
N PRO A 326 31.92 3.73 10.15
CA PRO A 326 31.67 4.23 11.51
C PRO A 326 30.78 5.48 11.59
N GLU A 327 30.59 6.22 10.50
CA GLU A 327 29.61 7.31 10.44
C GLU A 327 28.18 6.81 10.20
N ASP A 328 27.95 5.55 9.84
CA ASP A 328 26.61 5.02 9.64
C ASP A 328 25.90 4.90 11.00
N LEU A 329 24.71 5.51 11.11
CA LEU A 329 23.81 5.25 12.22
C LEU A 329 23.09 3.93 11.95
N VAL A 330 23.11 3.04 12.93
CA VAL A 330 22.49 1.72 12.85
C VAL A 330 21.49 1.52 13.97
N ILE A 331 20.52 0.67 13.69
CA ILE A 331 19.70 0.03 14.71
C ILE A 331 20.31 -1.34 14.91
N ALA A 332 20.63 -1.67 16.15
CA ALA A 332 21.28 -2.91 16.54
C ALA A 332 20.51 -3.60 17.66
N ASP A 333 20.83 -4.86 17.89
CA ASP A 333 20.41 -5.64 19.04
C ASP A 333 21.62 -6.42 19.59
N ASP A 334 21.43 -7.40 20.48
CA ASP A 334 22.53 -8.18 21.06
C ASP A 334 23.34 -8.99 20.01
N THR A 335 22.79 -9.21 18.81
CA THR A 335 23.48 -9.91 17.71
C THR A 335 24.30 -8.98 16.82
N GLY A 336 24.09 -7.66 16.90
CA GLY A 336 24.76 -6.66 16.07
C GLY A 336 23.79 -5.79 15.27
N PRO A 337 24.24 -5.15 14.18
CA PRO A 337 23.39 -4.31 13.34
C PRO A 337 22.24 -5.10 12.71
N ILE A 338 21.03 -4.55 12.82
CA ILE A 338 19.79 -5.11 12.23
C ILE A 338 19.11 -4.15 11.25
N ALA A 339 19.55 -2.88 11.16
CA ALA A 339 19.12 -1.95 10.11
C ALA A 339 20.10 -0.77 9.94
N LEU A 340 20.12 -0.19 8.73
CA LEU A 340 20.66 1.16 8.50
C LEU A 340 19.58 2.17 8.87
N ALA A 341 19.79 2.93 9.93
CA ALA A 341 18.79 3.83 10.50
C ALA A 341 18.29 4.84 9.45
N GLY A 342 16.96 4.90 9.26
CA GLY A 342 16.31 5.77 8.29
C GLY A 342 16.56 5.44 6.81
N VAL A 343 17.27 4.35 6.49
CA VAL A 343 17.61 3.99 5.11
C VAL A 343 16.97 2.66 4.70
N MET A 344 17.32 1.55 5.36
CA MET A 344 16.83 0.22 4.98
C MET A 344 16.98 -0.77 6.14
N GLY A 345 15.98 -1.62 6.33
CA GLY A 345 16.02 -2.73 7.28
C GLY A 345 17.06 -3.79 6.90
N GLY A 346 17.47 -4.56 7.89
CA GLY A 346 18.27 -5.78 7.73
C GLY A 346 17.40 -7.02 7.53
N ALA A 347 17.98 -8.03 6.88
CA ALA A 347 17.30 -9.30 6.61
C ALA A 347 17.14 -10.19 7.86
N SER A 348 17.97 -10.00 8.89
CA SER A 348 17.96 -10.84 10.11
C SER A 348 16.67 -10.73 10.90
N THR A 349 16.02 -9.57 10.87
CA THR A 349 14.80 -9.25 11.63
C THR A 349 13.60 -8.97 10.73
N GLU A 350 13.70 -9.34 9.45
CA GLU A 350 12.63 -9.16 8.45
C GLU A 350 11.37 -9.95 8.83
N ILE A 351 10.21 -9.36 8.56
CA ILE A 351 8.91 -10.04 8.69
C ILE A 351 8.79 -11.14 7.63
N SER A 352 8.36 -12.34 8.03
CA SER A 352 8.07 -13.45 7.13
C SER A 352 6.60 -13.89 7.20
N ALA A 353 6.23 -14.85 6.36
CA ALA A 353 4.89 -15.47 6.36
C ALA A 353 4.56 -16.25 7.65
N GLN A 354 5.44 -16.25 8.65
CA GLN A 354 5.24 -16.90 9.95
C GLN A 354 5.22 -15.89 11.11
N THR A 355 5.49 -14.61 10.84
CA THR A 355 5.59 -13.57 11.87
C THR A 355 4.21 -13.26 12.45
N THR A 356 4.03 -13.54 13.73
CA THR A 356 2.80 -13.24 14.47
C THR A 356 2.93 -12.04 15.41
N ASP A 357 4.15 -11.74 15.85
CA ASP A 357 4.41 -10.62 16.75
C ASP A 357 5.45 -9.70 16.12
N ILE A 358 5.18 -8.40 16.14
CA ILE A 358 6.04 -7.39 15.55
C ILE A 358 6.42 -6.32 16.56
N VAL A 359 7.58 -5.69 16.35
CA VAL A 359 7.95 -4.43 16.99
C VAL A 359 7.91 -3.33 15.93
N LEU A 360 6.96 -2.41 16.06
CA LEU A 360 6.84 -1.23 15.22
C LEU A 360 7.83 -0.16 15.69
N GLU A 361 8.62 0.33 14.76
CA GLU A 361 9.54 1.45 14.90
C GLU A 361 8.93 2.72 14.33
N ALA A 362 8.90 3.78 15.14
CA ALA A 362 8.71 5.15 14.70
C ALA A 362 9.85 6.02 15.28
N ALA A 363 10.68 6.59 14.42
CA ALA A 363 11.88 7.32 14.83
C ALA A 363 12.02 8.65 14.09
N HIS A 364 12.84 9.54 14.66
CA HIS A 364 13.31 10.77 14.04
C HIS A 364 14.84 10.73 13.99
N PHE A 365 15.37 10.71 12.78
CA PHE A 365 16.80 10.60 12.52
C PHE A 365 17.34 11.90 11.95
N ASP A 366 18.61 12.19 12.27
CA ASP A 366 19.32 13.34 11.72
C ASP A 366 19.37 13.27 10.18
N PRO A 367 18.83 14.29 9.46
CA PRO A 367 18.76 14.28 8.00
C PRO A 367 20.12 14.12 7.33
N ILE A 368 21.18 14.73 7.88
CA ILE A 368 22.53 14.69 7.30
C ILE A 368 23.11 13.28 7.41
N SER A 369 22.97 12.64 8.57
CA SER A 369 23.38 11.25 8.81
C SER A 369 22.71 10.31 7.82
N VAL A 370 21.38 10.39 7.67
CA VAL A 370 20.64 9.55 6.71
C VAL A 370 21.11 9.80 5.27
N ALA A 371 21.26 11.06 4.87
CA ALA A 371 21.66 11.42 3.51
C ALA A 371 23.08 10.95 3.16
N ARG A 372 24.02 10.93 4.12
CA ARG A 372 25.36 10.38 3.94
C ARG A 372 25.33 8.87 3.78
N THR A 373 24.65 8.17 4.69
CA THR A 373 24.48 6.71 4.66
C THR A 373 23.82 6.24 3.37
N ALA A 374 22.71 6.86 2.98
CA ALA A 374 21.99 6.56 1.74
C ALA A 374 22.90 6.67 0.50
N ARG A 375 23.68 7.74 0.37
CA ARG A 375 24.62 7.93 -0.75
C ARG A 375 25.79 6.97 -0.71
N ARG A 376 26.39 6.75 0.47
CA ARG A 376 27.51 5.83 0.69
C ARG A 376 27.16 4.40 0.23
N HIS A 377 25.97 3.95 0.62
CA HIS A 377 25.45 2.62 0.30
C HIS A 377 24.67 2.53 -1.01
N ARG A 378 24.51 3.66 -1.72
CA ARG A 378 23.73 3.79 -2.96
C ARG A 378 22.29 3.28 -2.82
N LEU A 379 21.68 3.59 -1.68
CA LEU A 379 20.31 3.22 -1.32
C LEU A 379 19.44 4.48 -1.29
N SER A 380 18.57 4.62 -2.30
CA SER A 380 17.55 5.68 -2.35
C SER A 380 16.17 5.09 -2.08
N SER A 381 15.90 4.77 -0.80
CA SER A 381 14.60 4.28 -0.36
C SER A 381 13.58 5.41 -0.13
N GLU A 382 12.29 5.08 -0.11
CA GLU A 382 11.22 6.02 0.24
C GLU A 382 11.36 6.60 1.65
N ALA A 383 11.97 5.83 2.57
CA ALA A 383 12.31 6.31 3.91
C ALA A 383 13.45 7.34 3.87
N SER A 384 14.57 7.00 3.22
CA SER A 384 15.75 7.87 3.16
C SER A 384 15.45 9.22 2.50
N ARG A 385 14.64 9.23 1.43
CA ARG A 385 14.21 10.46 0.73
C ARG A 385 13.41 11.42 1.61
N ARG A 386 12.70 10.90 2.62
CA ARG A 386 11.90 11.70 3.57
C ARG A 386 12.78 12.19 4.70
N PHE A 387 13.47 11.27 5.38
CA PHE A 387 14.35 11.61 6.49
C PHE A 387 15.47 12.58 6.09
N GLU A 388 16.05 12.46 4.88
CA GLU A 388 17.09 13.40 4.43
C GLU A 388 16.60 14.84 4.22
N ARG A 389 15.27 15.06 4.21
CA ARG A 389 14.62 16.36 3.97
C ARG A 389 13.89 16.92 5.18
N GLY A 390 13.91 16.19 6.32
CA GLY A 390 13.16 16.55 7.54
C GLY A 390 11.71 16.13 7.45
#